data_AF-A0A9D1PYW2-F1
#
_entry.id   AF-A0A9D1PYW2-F1
#
_cell.length_a   1.000
_cell.length_b   1.000
_cell.length_c   1.000
_cell.angle_alpha   90.00
_cell.angle_beta   90.00
_cell.angle_gamma   90.00
#
_symmetry.space_group_name_H-M   'P 1'
#
loop_
_entity.id
_entity.type
_entity.pdbx_description
1 polymer ?
#
loop_
_entity_poly.entity_id
_entity_poly.type
_entity_poly.pdbx_seq_one_letter_code
_entity_poly.pdbx_strand_id
1 'polypeptide(L)'
;MKKLFLILAAVSFLVAGTMQTDAQAAADTATDPVKEIAQGMRKPIVLKSGVSPLLNVTFNHRTHMNVPCRTCHHAEGSTGYYVSCNECHQIEDARSTEVESRFQAFHAKGTDRSCYGCHTRMAEARPQDFPHFTNCRPCHMSDEARAAARAAARK
;
A
#
# COMPACT_ATOMS: atom_id res chain seq x y z
N MET A 1 -50.45 67.85 4.44
CA MET A 1 -51.39 67.29 3.43
C MET A 1 -50.84 65.92 3.05
N LYS A 2 -51.28 64.79 3.63
CA LYS A 2 -52.58 64.10 3.53
C LYS A 2 -52.74 63.37 2.18
N LYS A 3 -52.84 62.03 2.27
CA LYS A 3 -53.29 61.00 1.30
C LYS A 3 -52.15 60.45 0.41
N LEU A 4 -51.74 59.17 0.51
CA LEU A 4 -52.47 57.89 0.29
C LEU A 4 -53.04 57.81 -1.13
N PHE A 5 -52.98 56.62 -1.76
CA PHE A 5 -53.27 56.23 -3.18
C PHE A 5 -51.97 56.16 -4.03
N LEU A 6 -51.56 55.09 -4.73
CA LEU A 6 -52.22 53.88 -5.23
C LEU A 6 -51.19 52.79 -5.60
N ILE A 7 -51.62 51.56 -5.34
CA ILE A 7 -51.17 50.29 -5.92
C ILE A 7 -51.18 50.38 -7.47
N LEU A 8 -50.07 50.06 -8.15
CA LEU A 8 -50.01 49.28 -9.41
C LEU A 8 -48.59 49.30 -10.01
N ALA A 9 -47.82 48.22 -9.82
CA ALA A 9 -46.83 47.73 -10.78
C ALA A 9 -46.38 46.34 -10.32
N ALA A 10 -47.35 45.43 -10.31
CA ALA A 10 -47.05 44.01 -10.30
C ALA A 10 -46.39 43.65 -11.64
N VAL A 11 -45.48 42.67 -11.57
CA VAL A 11 -45.04 41.82 -12.68
C VAL A 11 -44.19 42.53 -13.74
N SER A 12 -42.87 42.56 -13.54
CA SER A 12 -41.87 42.35 -14.60
C SER A 12 -40.46 42.43 -14.02
N PHE A 13 -40.01 41.40 -13.30
CA PHE A 13 -38.59 41.05 -13.35
C PHE A 13 -38.49 39.53 -13.21
N LEU A 14 -38.74 38.89 -14.35
CA LEU A 14 -38.36 37.52 -14.60
C LEU A 14 -36.86 37.33 -14.34
N VAL A 15 -36.55 36.30 -13.55
CA VAL A 15 -35.40 35.40 -13.74
C VAL A 15 -34.03 36.08 -13.80
N ALA A 16 -33.49 36.37 -12.62
CA ALA A 16 -32.04 36.28 -12.39
C ALA A 16 -31.78 35.12 -11.42
N GLY A 17 -32.17 33.91 -11.83
CA GLY A 17 -31.62 32.70 -11.22
C GLY A 17 -30.14 32.70 -11.53
N THR A 18 -29.31 32.88 -10.52
CA THR A 18 -27.87 32.69 -10.64
C THR A 18 -27.64 31.27 -11.10
N MET A 19 -27.32 31.10 -12.38
CA MET A 19 -26.71 29.88 -12.88
C MET A 19 -25.33 29.79 -12.23
N GLN A 20 -25.28 29.23 -11.02
CA GLN A 20 -24.06 28.66 -10.49
C GLN A 20 -23.78 27.46 -11.38
N THR A 21 -22.85 27.69 -12.30
CA THR A 21 -22.28 26.68 -13.18
C THR A 21 -21.89 25.45 -12.35
N ASP A 22 -22.31 24.29 -12.81
CA ASP A 22 -22.02 22.95 -12.26
C ASP A 22 -20.50 22.62 -12.14
N ALA A 23 -19.62 23.57 -12.46
CA ALA A 23 -18.18 23.50 -12.28
C ALA A 23 -17.75 23.43 -10.80
N GLN A 24 -18.53 24.00 -9.86
CA GLN A 24 -18.12 24.00 -8.45
C GLN A 24 -18.47 22.69 -7.72
N ALA A 25 -19.47 21.92 -8.19
CA ALA A 25 -19.84 20.63 -7.60
C ALA A 25 -18.93 19.47 -8.04
N ALA A 26 -18.18 19.63 -9.14
CA ALA A 26 -17.24 18.63 -9.63
C ALA A 26 -15.86 18.66 -8.93
N ALA A 27 -15.52 19.76 -8.23
CA ALA A 27 -14.25 19.88 -7.53
C ALA A 27 -14.22 19.09 -6.20
N ASP A 28 -15.38 18.85 -5.57
CA ASP A 28 -15.47 18.21 -4.26
C ASP A 28 -15.52 16.66 -4.31
N THR A 29 -15.52 16.07 -5.52
CA THR A 29 -15.57 14.61 -5.73
C THR A 29 -14.29 14.02 -6.33
N ALA A 30 -13.30 14.83 -6.68
CA ALA A 30 -12.00 14.34 -7.11
C ALA A 30 -11.15 13.98 -5.88
N THR A 31 -11.00 12.67 -5.60
CA THR A 31 -9.98 12.20 -4.67
C THR A 31 -8.60 12.67 -5.14
N ASP A 32 -7.83 13.30 -4.26
CA ASP A 32 -6.43 13.65 -4.53
C ASP A 32 -5.67 12.36 -4.92
N PRO A 33 -5.18 12.25 -6.17
CA PRO A 33 -4.52 11.03 -6.65
C PRO A 33 -3.27 10.69 -5.83
N VAL A 34 -2.59 11.70 -5.25
CA VAL A 34 -1.44 11.50 -4.37
C VAL A 34 -1.89 10.84 -3.07
N LYS A 35 -3.01 11.30 -2.50
CA LYS A 35 -3.61 10.73 -1.30
C LYS A 35 -4.08 9.29 -1.54
N GLU A 36 -4.65 9.00 -2.70
CA GLU A 36 -5.11 7.66 -3.07
C GLU A 36 -3.94 6.68 -3.22
N ILE A 37 -2.87 7.06 -3.93
CA ILE A 37 -1.65 6.25 -4.05
C ILE A 37 -1.02 6.01 -2.67
N ALA A 38 -0.94 7.05 -1.83
CA ALA A 38 -0.42 6.93 -0.48
C ALA A 38 -1.26 5.99 0.41
N GLN A 39 -2.58 6.02 0.27
CA GLN A 39 -3.48 5.10 0.95
C GLN A 39 -3.36 3.67 0.41
N GLY A 40 -3.21 3.51 -0.90
CA GLY A 40 -2.97 2.22 -1.56
C GLY A 40 -1.71 1.54 -1.03
N MET A 41 -0.59 2.26 -0.95
CA MET A 41 0.67 1.74 -0.40
C MET A 41 0.53 1.25 1.05
N ARG A 42 -0.28 1.93 1.87
CA ARG A 42 -0.46 1.59 3.29
C ARG A 42 -1.31 0.34 3.51
N LYS A 43 -2.08 -0.11 2.52
CA LYS A 43 -2.85 -1.35 2.63
C LYS A 43 -1.88 -2.55 2.53
N PRO A 44 -1.95 -3.51 3.46
CA PRO A 44 -1.16 -4.72 3.34
C PRO A 44 -1.52 -5.48 2.07
N ILE A 45 -0.51 -6.07 1.41
CA ILE A 45 -0.67 -6.90 0.22
C ILE A 45 -0.37 -8.36 0.56
N VAL A 46 -0.93 -9.30 -0.19
CA VAL A 46 -0.64 -10.73 -0.03
C VAL A 46 0.29 -11.19 -1.15
N LEU A 47 1.49 -11.59 -0.78
CA LEU A 47 2.43 -12.29 -1.65
C LEU A 47 2.01 -13.76 -1.69
N LYS A 48 1.44 -14.18 -2.82
CA LYS A 48 0.97 -15.54 -3.01
C LYS A 48 2.14 -16.49 -3.26
N SER A 49 2.14 -17.62 -2.58
CA SER A 49 3.04 -18.73 -2.88
C SER A 49 2.50 -19.53 -4.08
N GLY A 50 3.38 -19.96 -4.98
CA GLY A 50 3.05 -20.91 -6.04
C GLY A 50 2.89 -22.36 -5.54
N VAL A 51 3.28 -22.63 -4.29
CA VAL A 51 3.29 -24.00 -3.72
C VAL A 51 2.07 -24.29 -2.85
N SER A 52 1.71 -23.39 -1.94
CA SER A 52 0.56 -23.58 -1.02
C SER A 52 0.04 -22.26 -0.46
N PRO A 53 -1.28 -22.07 -0.34
CA PRO A 53 -1.87 -20.89 0.32
C PRO A 53 -1.40 -20.70 1.76
N LEU A 54 -1.02 -21.78 2.46
CA LEU A 54 -0.48 -21.71 3.83
C LEU A 54 0.87 -20.98 3.91
N LEU A 55 1.55 -20.84 2.77
CA LEU A 55 2.83 -20.14 2.65
C LEU A 55 2.66 -18.70 2.15
N ASN A 56 1.43 -18.22 1.98
CA ASN A 56 1.19 -16.82 1.62
C ASN A 56 1.71 -15.89 2.72
N VAL A 57 2.39 -14.83 2.31
CA VAL A 57 2.96 -13.82 3.21
C VAL A 57 2.21 -12.51 3.02
N THR A 58 1.72 -11.92 4.12
CA THR A 58 1.19 -10.55 4.04
C THR A 58 2.35 -9.58 4.22
N PHE A 59 2.59 -8.76 3.21
CA PHE A 59 3.56 -7.68 3.25
C PHE A 59 2.89 -6.36 3.61
N ASN A 60 3.55 -5.54 4.42
CA ASN A 60 3.03 -4.25 4.88
C ASN A 60 4.07 -3.16 4.66
N HIS A 61 3.83 -2.23 3.73
CA HIS A 61 4.73 -1.11 3.50
C HIS A 61 4.87 -0.21 4.74
N ARG A 62 3.85 -0.11 5.60
CA ARG A 62 3.89 0.76 6.80
C ARG A 62 5.03 0.41 7.73
N THR A 63 5.39 -0.87 7.84
CA THR A 63 6.51 -1.33 8.68
C THR A 63 7.86 -1.23 7.97
N HIS A 64 7.88 -0.86 6.69
CA HIS A 64 9.07 -0.74 5.84
C HIS A 64 9.26 0.68 5.30
N MET A 65 8.51 1.68 5.79
CA MET A 65 8.58 3.06 5.28
C MET A 65 9.96 3.72 5.46
N ASN A 66 10.77 3.21 6.40
CA ASN A 66 12.14 3.67 6.62
C ASN A 66 13.16 2.94 5.73
N VAL A 67 12.73 1.98 4.91
CA VAL A 67 13.56 1.32 3.90
C VAL A 67 13.37 2.06 2.58
N PRO A 68 14.45 2.47 1.88
CA PRO A 68 14.33 3.09 0.57
C PRO A 68 13.51 2.21 -0.38
N CYS A 69 12.53 2.78 -1.08
CA CYS A 69 11.61 2.01 -1.93
C CYS A 69 12.35 1.14 -2.95
N ARG A 70 13.46 1.68 -3.47
CA ARG A 70 14.33 1.06 -4.48
C ARG A 70 15.21 -0.08 -3.96
N THR A 71 15.23 -0.32 -2.64
CA THR A 71 15.82 -1.55 -2.10
C THR A 71 15.03 -2.78 -2.57
N CYS A 72 13.69 -2.69 -2.55
CA CYS A 72 12.81 -3.76 -3.03
C CYS A 72 12.43 -3.57 -4.50
N HIS A 73 12.03 -2.35 -4.89
CA HIS A 73 11.72 -1.98 -6.27
C HIS A 73 13.00 -1.65 -7.04
N HIS A 74 13.87 -2.64 -7.19
CA HIS A 74 15.26 -2.42 -7.61
C HIS A 74 15.45 -2.28 -9.13
N ALA A 75 14.49 -2.71 -9.95
CA ALA A 75 14.54 -2.69 -11.41
C ALA A 75 13.24 -2.14 -12.01
N GLU A 76 13.32 -1.60 -13.23
CA GLU A 76 12.15 -1.17 -14.00
C GLU A 76 11.48 -2.39 -14.63
N GLY A 77 10.15 -2.41 -14.59
CA GLY A 77 9.33 -3.27 -15.44
C GLY A 77 8.45 -2.45 -16.36
N SER A 78 7.33 -3.05 -16.76
CA SER A 78 6.37 -2.54 -17.73
C SER A 78 5.84 -1.13 -17.48
N THR A 79 5.72 -0.73 -16.21
CA THR A 79 5.17 0.57 -15.79
C THR A 79 6.14 1.36 -14.90
N GLY A 80 7.44 1.08 -15.04
CA GLY A 80 8.51 1.67 -14.24
C GLY A 80 8.89 0.80 -13.05
N TYR A 81 9.40 1.39 -11.97
CA TYR A 81 9.98 0.64 -10.85
C TYR A 81 8.97 -0.11 -9.96
N TYR A 82 7.72 0.33 -9.94
CA TYR A 82 6.73 -0.12 -8.96
C TYR A 82 5.82 -1.23 -9.49
N VAL A 83 6.42 -2.18 -10.21
CA VAL A 83 5.76 -3.39 -10.70
C VAL A 83 5.76 -4.50 -9.64
N SER A 84 4.95 -5.54 -9.87
CA SER A 84 4.98 -6.76 -9.07
C SER A 84 6.33 -7.47 -9.21
N CYS A 85 6.83 -8.05 -8.12
CA CYS A 85 8.01 -8.93 -8.16
C CYS A 85 7.81 -10.07 -9.16
N ASN A 86 6.56 -10.54 -9.28
CA ASN A 86 6.14 -11.59 -10.21
C ASN A 86 5.98 -11.07 -11.65
N GLU A 87 6.57 -9.93 -12.02
CA GLU A 87 6.77 -9.57 -13.42
C GLU A 87 8.13 -10.07 -13.93
N CYS A 88 9.15 -10.08 -13.06
CA CYS A 88 10.50 -10.54 -13.40
C CYS A 88 10.84 -11.89 -12.72
N HIS A 89 10.43 -12.08 -11.47
CA HIS A 89 10.72 -13.30 -10.70
C HIS A 89 9.61 -14.33 -10.86
N GLN A 90 9.61 -14.98 -12.03
CA GLN A 90 8.55 -15.88 -12.49
C GLN A 90 8.78 -17.35 -12.14
N ILE A 91 10.02 -17.76 -11.87
CA ILE A 91 10.32 -19.15 -11.60
C ILE A 91 9.83 -19.50 -10.19
N GLU A 92 8.81 -20.35 -10.11
CA GLU A 92 8.15 -20.73 -8.85
C GLU A 92 8.82 -21.91 -8.13
N ASP A 93 9.76 -22.61 -8.79
CA ASP A 93 10.52 -23.69 -8.16
C ASP A 93 11.37 -23.15 -7.00
N ALA A 94 11.06 -23.62 -5.79
CA ALA A 94 11.76 -23.24 -4.56
C ALA A 94 13.24 -23.65 -4.54
N ARG A 95 13.67 -24.55 -5.42
CA ARG A 95 15.07 -24.99 -5.53
C ARG A 95 15.85 -24.22 -6.59
N SER A 96 15.19 -23.40 -7.41
CA SER A 96 15.86 -22.64 -8.45
C SER A 96 16.84 -21.64 -7.85
N THR A 97 18.02 -21.56 -8.45
CA THR A 97 19.08 -20.61 -8.15
C THR A 97 19.22 -19.52 -9.20
N GLU A 98 18.36 -19.53 -10.22
CA GLU A 98 18.35 -18.54 -11.30
C GLU A 98 17.91 -17.15 -10.80
N VAL A 99 18.27 -16.10 -11.54
CA VAL A 99 17.94 -14.72 -11.15
C VAL A 99 16.43 -14.44 -11.17
N GLU A 100 15.68 -15.13 -12.02
CA GLU A 100 14.22 -15.09 -12.11
C GLU A 100 13.53 -15.95 -11.04
N SER A 101 14.28 -16.59 -10.14
CA SER A 101 13.73 -17.36 -9.01
C SER A 101 12.98 -16.46 -8.03
N ARG A 102 11.67 -16.66 -7.91
CA ARG A 102 10.84 -16.00 -6.89
C ARG A 102 11.28 -16.37 -5.49
N PHE A 103 11.73 -17.62 -5.31
CA PHE A 103 12.21 -18.07 -4.01
C PHE A 103 13.47 -17.32 -3.61
N GLN A 104 14.47 -17.18 -4.50
CA GLN A 104 15.70 -16.46 -4.19
C GLN A 104 15.46 -14.96 -4.00
N ALA A 105 14.58 -14.36 -4.79
CA ALA A 105 14.18 -12.96 -4.62
C ALA A 105 13.71 -12.65 -3.19
N PHE A 106 13.06 -13.62 -2.53
CA PHE A 106 12.56 -13.45 -1.15
C PHE A 106 13.48 -14.04 -0.06
N HIS A 107 14.27 -15.07 -0.38
CA HIS A 107 14.99 -15.88 0.63
C HIS A 107 16.52 -15.87 0.52
N ALA A 108 17.13 -15.12 -0.40
CA ALA A 108 18.59 -15.08 -0.50
C ALA A 108 19.25 -14.39 0.71
N LYS A 109 20.05 -15.10 1.52
CA LYS A 109 20.67 -14.57 2.75
C LYS A 109 21.65 -13.40 2.52
N GLY A 110 22.36 -13.41 1.40
CA GLY A 110 23.50 -12.49 1.16
C GLY A 110 23.13 -11.08 0.71
N THR A 111 21.86 -10.68 0.80
CA THR A 111 21.38 -9.41 0.24
C THR A 111 20.28 -8.80 1.10
N ASP A 112 20.24 -7.47 1.18
CA ASP A 112 19.14 -6.74 1.83
C ASP A 112 17.91 -6.57 0.92
N ARG A 113 18.02 -7.00 -0.35
CA ARG A 113 16.89 -6.99 -1.28
C ARG A 113 15.88 -8.10 -0.96
N SER A 114 16.35 -9.20 -0.38
CA SER A 114 15.48 -10.30 0.02
C SER A 114 14.91 -10.04 1.41
N CYS A 115 13.68 -10.51 1.64
CA CYS A 115 13.03 -10.40 2.94
C CYS A 115 13.86 -11.10 4.01
N TYR A 116 14.30 -12.33 3.72
CA TYR A 116 15.02 -13.16 4.68
C TYR A 116 16.42 -12.62 4.98
N GLY A 117 17.18 -12.20 3.96
CA GLY A 117 18.53 -11.68 4.15
C GLY A 117 18.55 -10.40 4.99
N CYS A 118 17.67 -9.45 4.68
CA CYS A 118 17.52 -8.22 5.47
C CYS A 118 17.10 -8.52 6.91
N HIS A 119 16.07 -9.35 7.11
CA HIS A 119 15.59 -9.69 8.45
C HIS A 119 16.60 -10.50 9.27
N THR A 120 17.34 -11.42 8.66
CA THR A 120 18.44 -12.14 9.32
C THR A 120 19.50 -11.16 9.81
N ARG A 121 19.93 -10.22 8.97
CA ARG A 121 20.91 -9.20 9.38
C ARG A 121 20.39 -8.32 10.50
N MET A 122 19.11 -7.95 10.47
CA MET A 122 18.49 -7.18 11.55
C MET A 122 18.52 -7.95 12.88
N ALA A 123 18.17 -9.24 12.84
CA ALA A 123 18.21 -10.12 14.01
C ALA A 123 19.64 -10.30 14.54
N GLU A 124 20.63 -10.44 13.66
CA GLU A 124 22.05 -10.56 14.04
C GLU A 124 22.59 -9.25 14.63
N ALA A 125 22.26 -8.11 14.04
CA ALA A 125 22.75 -6.81 14.47
C ALA A 125 22.07 -6.32 15.76
N ARG A 126 20.78 -6.62 15.94
CA ARG A 126 19.95 -6.14 17.06
C ARG A 126 19.01 -7.24 17.55
N PRO A 127 19.55 -8.33 18.14
CA PRO A 127 18.76 -9.49 18.55
C PRO A 127 17.67 -9.16 19.58
N GLN A 128 17.92 -8.15 20.42
CA GLN A 128 16.97 -7.69 21.44
C GLN A 128 15.76 -6.96 20.83
N ASP A 129 15.98 -6.25 19.72
CA ASP A 129 14.93 -5.49 19.01
C ASP A 129 14.10 -6.41 18.09
N PHE A 130 14.73 -7.47 17.56
CA PHE A 130 14.13 -8.39 16.59
C PHE A 130 14.15 -9.87 17.02
N PRO A 131 13.73 -10.21 18.26
CA PRO A 131 13.78 -11.58 18.76
C PRO A 131 12.85 -12.54 18.00
N HIS A 132 11.92 -12.00 17.22
CA HIS A 132 10.90 -12.74 16.46
C HIS A 132 11.33 -13.08 15.03
N PHE A 133 12.42 -12.50 14.53
CA PHE A 133 12.98 -12.81 13.21
C PHE A 133 13.80 -14.11 13.30
N THR A 134 13.09 -15.23 13.19
CA THR A 134 13.61 -16.58 13.43
C THR A 134 13.29 -17.50 12.26
N ASN A 135 14.29 -17.80 11.44
CA ASN A 135 14.15 -18.67 10.26
C ASN A 135 12.91 -18.31 9.41
N CYS A 136 11.89 -19.18 9.40
CA CYS A 136 10.67 -19.03 8.59
C CYS A 136 9.65 -18.04 9.20
N ARG A 137 9.81 -17.65 10.47
CA ARG A 137 8.91 -16.75 11.20
C ARG A 137 9.54 -15.35 11.28
N PRO A 138 8.73 -14.26 11.23
CA PRO A 138 7.27 -14.23 11.37
C PRO A 138 6.50 -14.27 10.03
N CYS A 139 7.18 -14.48 8.91
CA CYS A 139 6.57 -14.39 7.58
C CYS A 139 5.60 -15.55 7.32
N HIS A 140 5.99 -16.78 7.62
CA HIS A 140 5.16 -17.98 7.45
C HIS A 140 4.49 -18.37 8.77
N MET A 141 3.36 -17.73 9.05
CA MET A 141 2.51 -17.99 10.21
C MET A 141 1.04 -17.90 9.81
N SER A 142 0.16 -18.64 10.49
CA SER A 142 -1.29 -18.50 10.33
C SER A 142 -1.75 -17.09 10.70
N ASP A 143 -2.94 -16.70 10.23
CA ASP A 143 -3.50 -15.39 10.52
C ASP A 143 -3.78 -15.20 12.01
N GLU A 144 -4.21 -16.27 12.70
CA GLU A 144 -4.39 -16.27 14.16
C GLU A 144 -3.05 -16.06 14.87
N ALA A 145 -2.01 -16.79 14.47
CA ALA A 145 -0.67 -16.63 15.02
C ALA A 145 -0.12 -15.22 14.78
N ARG A 146 -0.44 -14.61 13.63
CA ARG A 146 -0.05 -13.23 13.29
C ARG A 146 -0.84 -12.20 14.08
N ALA A 147 -2.13 -12.41 14.29
CA ALA A 147 -2.97 -11.57 15.13
C ALA A 147 -2.51 -11.60 16.59
N ALA A 148 -2.22 -12.79 17.12
CA ALA A 148 -1.69 -12.98 18.47
C ALA A 148 -0.33 -12.27 18.65
N ALA A 149 0.60 -12.42 17.70
CA ALA A 149 1.89 -11.75 17.74
C ALA A 149 1.75 -10.21 17.74
N ARG A 150 0.84 -9.66 16.92
CA ARG A 150 0.54 -8.22 16.88
C ARG A 150 -0.08 -7.72 18.19
N ALA A 151 -0.94 -8.51 18.83
CA ALA A 151 -1.54 -8.15 20.10
C ALA A 151 -0.52 -8.15 21.24
N ALA A 152 0.43 -9.10 21.25
CA ALA A 152 1.50 -9.16 22.23
C ALA A 152 2.47 -7.98 22.13
N ALA A 153 2.80 -7.51 20.93
CA ALA A 153 3.72 -6.39 20.70
C ALA A 153 3.16 -5.00 21.06
N ARG A 154 1.89 -4.90 21.48
CA ARG A 154 1.24 -3.65 21.89
C ARG A 154 1.11 -3.49 23.42
N LYS A 155 1.50 -4.51 24.18
CA LYS A 155 1.53 -4.50 25.64
C LYS A 155 2.89 -4.04 26.13
#